data_AF-A0A8T4PR71-F1
#
_entry.id   AF-A0A8T4PR71-F1
#
_cell.length_a   1.000
_cell.length_b   1.000
_cell.length_c   1.000
_cell.angle_alpha   90.00
_cell.angle_beta   90.00
_cell.angle_gamma   90.00
#
_symmetry.space_group_name_H-M   'P 1'
#
loop_
_entity.id
_entity.type
_entity.pdbx_description
1 polymer ?
#
loop_
_entity_poly.entity_id
_entity_poly.type
_entity_poly.pdbx_seq_one_letter_code
_entity_poly.pdbx_strand_id
1 'polypeptide(L)'
;MKLYEEIIFLQSYFEGKWCVENVISFYDPLIKPFVYRQHYYWANFVIDGKEKANRMHNAGNEALQELKGFDLSKYDGIDKTKILRNCVEPEAGLFILKSAFKSKQNTLSEIVPLAINKNEDDGLPPTSKEVGIRPTIL
;
A
#
# COMPACT_ATOMS: atom_id res chain seq x y z
N MET A 1 -0.82 -3.78 16.39
CA MET A 1 -2.03 -4.20 15.66
C MET A 1 -2.56 -3.14 14.69
N LYS A 2 -2.18 -1.86 14.81
CA LYS A 2 -2.65 -0.77 13.93
C LYS A 2 -2.48 -1.01 12.43
N LEU A 3 -1.38 -1.64 11.99
CA LEU A 3 -1.14 -1.91 10.56
C LEU A 3 -2.30 -2.70 9.92
N TYR A 4 -2.78 -3.76 10.56
CA TYR A 4 -3.86 -4.57 10.00
C TYR A 4 -5.21 -3.86 10.06
N GLU A 5 -5.43 -3.04 11.09
CA GLU A 5 -6.61 -2.17 11.19
C GLU A 5 -6.69 -1.19 10.01
N GLU A 6 -5.58 -0.54 9.66
CA GLU A 6 -5.47 0.35 8.49
C GLU A 6 -5.72 -0.40 7.17
N ILE A 7 -5.13 -1.59 7.00
CA ILE A 7 -5.34 -2.42 5.81
C ILE A 7 -6.80 -2.82 5.67
N ILE A 8 -7.45 -3.27 6.75
CA ILE A 8 -8.87 -3.67 6.74
C ILE A 8 -9.76 -2.46 6.47
N PHE A 9 -9.44 -1.30 7.04
CA PHE A 9 -10.16 -0.06 6.80
C PHE A 9 -10.12 0.32 5.31
N LEU A 10 -8.93 0.28 4.69
CA LEU A 10 -8.76 0.57 3.26
C LEU A 10 -9.43 -0.47 2.36
N GLN A 11 -9.42 -1.75 2.76
CA GLN A 11 -10.14 -2.80 2.04
C GLN A 11 -11.66 -2.64 2.09
N SER A 12 -12.19 -2.13 3.20
CA SER A 12 -13.64 -2.14 3.47
C SER A 12 -14.34 -0.85 3.07
N TYR A 13 -13.69 0.30 3.25
CA TYR A 13 -14.33 1.62 3.17
C TYR A 13 -13.76 2.53 2.09
N PHE A 14 -12.56 2.25 1.56
CA PHE A 14 -11.94 3.11 0.58
C PHE A 14 -12.11 2.57 -0.85
N GLU A 15 -12.82 3.35 -1.68
CA GLU A 15 -13.15 2.97 -3.06
C GLU A 15 -12.03 3.28 -4.07
N GLY A 16 -11.03 4.08 -3.67
CA GLY A 16 -9.91 4.46 -4.53
C GLY A 16 -8.78 3.42 -4.58
N LYS A 17 -7.73 3.72 -5.36
CA LYS A 17 -6.49 2.92 -5.37
C LYS A 17 -5.68 3.22 -4.11
N TRP A 18 -5.29 2.17 -3.38
CA TRP A 18 -4.51 2.30 -2.15
C TRP A 18 -3.34 1.32 -2.13
N CYS A 19 -2.31 1.70 -1.38
CA CYS A 19 -1.11 0.92 -1.17
C CYS A 19 -0.55 1.23 0.23
N VAL A 20 -0.26 0.20 1.01
CA VAL A 20 0.36 0.27 2.33
C VAL A 20 1.71 -0.46 2.24
N GLU A 21 2.78 0.21 2.64
CA GLU A 21 4.14 -0.33 2.64
C GLU A 21 4.61 -0.60 4.08
N ASN A 22 5.33 -1.71 4.28
CA ASN A 22 6.01 -2.00 5.53
C ASN A 22 7.29 -2.80 5.29
N VAL A 23 8.23 -2.71 6.23
CA VAL A 23 9.41 -3.58 6.25
C VAL A 23 8.99 -5.04 6.41
N ILE A 24 9.73 -5.95 5.77
CA ILE A 24 9.52 -7.40 5.92
C ILE A 24 9.60 -7.78 7.41
N SER A 25 8.52 -8.36 7.93
CA SER A 25 8.45 -8.83 9.31
C SER A 25 9.21 -10.14 9.51
N PHE A 26 9.65 -10.38 10.74
CA PHE A 26 10.24 -11.67 11.16
C PHE A 26 9.20 -12.81 11.21
N TYR A 27 7.92 -12.47 11.36
CA TYR A 27 6.81 -13.41 11.40
C TYR A 27 6.04 -13.41 10.07
N ASP A 28 5.29 -14.48 9.83
CA ASP A 28 4.39 -14.59 8.68
C ASP A 28 3.21 -13.59 8.80
N PRO A 29 3.01 -12.69 7.82
CA PRO A 29 1.91 -11.73 7.88
C PRO A 29 0.53 -12.38 7.92
N LEU A 30 -0.39 -11.81 8.71
CA LEU A 30 -1.78 -12.29 8.82
C LEU A 30 -2.56 -12.15 7.51
N ILE A 31 -2.29 -11.07 6.79
CA ILE A 31 -2.82 -10.80 5.44
C ILE A 31 -1.63 -10.87 4.49
N LYS A 32 -1.71 -11.71 3.47
CA LYS A 32 -0.63 -11.92 2.50
C LYS A 32 -0.28 -10.63 1.74
N PRO A 33 0.97 -10.12 1.83
CA PRO A 33 1.41 -8.96 1.06
C PRO A 33 1.99 -9.37 -0.29
N PHE A 34 2.14 -8.38 -1.17
CA PHE A 34 3.10 -8.42 -2.27
C PHE A 34 4.50 -8.10 -1.75
N VAL A 35 5.52 -8.65 -2.41
CA VAL A 35 6.93 -8.38 -2.08
C VAL A 35 7.58 -7.64 -3.23
N TYR A 36 8.13 -6.47 -2.94
CA TYR A 36 8.92 -5.71 -3.89
C TYR A 36 10.09 -5.03 -3.17
N ARG A 37 11.29 -5.04 -3.74
CA ARG A 37 12.46 -4.33 -3.19
C ARG A 37 12.70 -4.58 -1.69
N GLN A 38 12.44 -5.80 -1.20
CA GLN A 38 12.57 -6.22 0.21
C GLN A 38 11.61 -5.54 1.20
N HIS A 39 10.45 -5.10 0.72
CA HIS A 39 9.36 -4.56 1.54
C HIS A 39 8.06 -5.30 1.22
N TYR A 40 7.17 -5.32 2.20
CA TYR A 40 5.80 -5.78 2.05
C TYR A 40 4.91 -4.64 1.59
N TYR A 41 4.04 -4.97 0.65
CA TYR A 41 3.02 -4.07 0.13
C TYR A 41 1.65 -4.74 0.19
N TRP A 42 0.67 -4.03 0.74
CA TRP A 42 -0.75 -4.38 0.59
C TRP A 42 -1.39 -3.34 -0.31
N ALA A 43 -2.07 -3.77 -1.37
CA ALA A 43 -2.70 -2.86 -2.31
C ALA A 43 -3.94 -3.52 -2.91
N ASN A 44 -4.84 -2.71 -3.46
CA ASN A 44 -5.99 -3.18 -4.26
C ASN A 44 -5.67 -3.31 -5.77
N PHE A 45 -4.40 -3.49 -6.09
CA PHE A 45 -3.86 -3.68 -7.44
C PHE A 45 -2.61 -4.57 -7.36
N VAL A 46 -2.19 -5.13 -8.48
CA VAL A 46 -1.11 -6.11 -8.53
C VAL A 46 0.24 -5.41 -8.50
N ILE A 47 1.16 -5.92 -7.68
CA ILE A 47 2.55 -5.46 -7.61
C ILE A 47 3.45 -6.67 -7.89
N ASP A 48 4.04 -6.73 -9.08
CA ASP A 48 4.79 -7.88 -9.60
C ASP A 48 6.27 -7.57 -9.93
N GLY A 49 6.85 -6.60 -9.23
CA GLY A 49 8.24 -6.21 -9.45
C GLY A 49 9.23 -7.21 -8.86
N LYS A 50 10.28 -7.57 -9.63
CA LYS A 50 11.37 -8.47 -9.17
C LYS A 50 12.69 -7.75 -8.89
N GLU A 51 12.69 -6.42 -8.93
CA GLU A 51 13.92 -5.64 -8.77
C GLU A 51 14.39 -5.60 -7.32
N LYS A 52 15.72 -5.68 -7.15
CA LYS A 52 16.38 -5.45 -5.87
C LYS A 52 16.58 -3.95 -5.66
N ALA A 53 16.42 -3.50 -4.42
CA ALA A 53 16.72 -2.12 -4.06
C ALA A 53 18.24 -1.93 -3.97
N ASN A 54 18.78 -0.92 -4.66
CA ASN A 54 20.08 -0.36 -4.33
C ASN A 54 19.87 0.94 -3.55
N ARG A 55 19.97 0.87 -2.22
CA ARG A 55 19.76 2.02 -1.33
C ARG A 55 21.04 2.80 -1.01
N MET A 56 22.17 2.40 -1.60
CA MET A 56 23.49 2.99 -1.37
C MET A 56 23.73 3.37 0.10
N HIS A 57 23.54 2.43 1.03
CA HIS A 57 23.50 2.70 2.48
C HIS A 57 24.75 3.42 3.03
N ASN A 58 25.88 3.33 2.33
CA ASN A 58 27.15 3.94 2.70
C ASN A 58 27.45 5.25 1.95
N ALA A 59 26.53 5.75 1.12
CA ALA A 59 26.73 6.96 0.34
C ALA A 59 26.57 8.23 1.18
N GLY A 60 27.32 9.27 0.80
CA GLY A 60 27.17 10.62 1.31
C GLY A 60 25.88 11.28 0.81
N ASN A 61 25.55 12.43 1.40
CA ASN A 61 24.31 13.15 1.10
C ASN A 61 24.26 13.64 -0.36
N GLU A 62 25.41 13.97 -0.96
CA GLU A 62 25.52 14.43 -2.34
C GLU A 62 25.10 13.33 -3.32
N ALA A 63 25.64 12.12 -3.16
CA ALA A 63 25.31 10.97 -3.99
C ALA A 63 23.84 10.53 -3.81
N LEU A 64 23.30 10.64 -2.58
CA LEU A 64 21.88 10.38 -2.34
C LEU A 64 20.98 11.41 -3.02
N GLN A 65 21.34 12.69 -3.01
CA GLN A 65 20.58 13.73 -3.72
C GLN A 65 20.58 13.51 -5.23
N GLU A 66 21.73 13.13 -5.80
CA GLU A 66 21.85 12.80 -7.22
C GLU A 66 20.99 11.59 -7.58
N LEU A 67 21.07 10.50 -6.81
CA LEU A 67 20.27 9.29 -7.01
C LEU A 67 18.76 9.59 -6.98
N LYS A 68 18.33 10.46 -6.07
CA LYS A 68 16.91 10.80 -5.88
C LYS A 68 16.42 11.91 -6.82
N GLY A 69 17.34 12.67 -7.41
CA GLY A 69 17.04 13.76 -8.34
C GLY A 69 16.47 15.03 -7.68
N PHE A 70 16.77 15.32 -6.41
CA PHE A 70 16.34 16.56 -5.76
C PHE A 70 17.42 17.17 -4.86
N ASP A 71 17.39 18.50 -4.75
CA ASP A 71 18.39 19.28 -4.03
C ASP A 71 17.82 19.84 -2.70
N LEU A 72 18.50 19.54 -1.60
CA LEU A 72 18.17 20.03 -0.26
C LEU A 72 19.04 21.22 0.17
N SER A 73 19.89 21.78 -0.70
CA SER A 73 20.77 22.91 -0.38
C SER A 73 20.00 24.13 0.13
N LYS A 74 18.80 24.37 -0.42
CA LYS A 74 17.94 25.53 -0.17
C LYS A 74 17.22 25.53 1.19
N TYR A 75 17.30 24.43 1.94
CA TYR A 75 16.58 24.27 3.19
C TYR A 75 17.53 24.26 4.38
N ASP A 76 17.25 25.14 5.34
CA ASP A 76 17.99 25.29 6.59
C ASP A 76 17.19 24.72 7.77
N GLY A 77 17.89 24.29 8.83
CA GLY A 77 17.26 23.76 10.04
C GLY A 77 16.68 22.34 9.94
N ILE A 78 16.95 21.62 8.84
CA ILE A 78 16.47 20.25 8.62
C ILE A 78 17.59 19.22 8.65
N ASP A 79 17.29 18.02 9.15
CA ASP A 79 18.20 16.86 9.04
C ASP A 79 18.10 16.25 7.63
N LYS A 80 18.94 16.78 6.72
CA LYS A 80 19.03 16.35 5.33
C LYS A 80 19.31 14.85 5.21
N THR A 81 20.16 14.32 6.09
CA THR A 81 20.55 12.91 6.10
C THR A 81 19.34 12.00 6.39
N LYS A 82 18.53 12.36 7.40
CA LYS A 82 17.33 11.62 7.75
C LYS A 82 16.30 11.63 6.63
N ILE A 83 16.11 12.78 5.98
CA ILE A 83 15.19 12.91 4.84
C ILE A 83 15.64 12.01 3.69
N LEU A 84 16.90 12.12 3.25
CA LEU A 84 17.42 11.35 2.12
C LEU A 84 17.33 9.84 2.33
N ARG A 85 17.53 9.37 3.57
CA ARG A 85 17.44 7.95 3.93
C ARG A 85 16.02 7.42 4.06
N ASN A 86 15.07 8.29 4.44
CA ASN A 86 13.66 7.92 4.56
C ASN A 86 12.89 8.08 3.24
N CYS A 87 13.40 8.89 2.31
CA CYS A 87 12.78 9.05 1.00
C CYS A 87 12.79 7.75 0.20
N VAL A 88 11.63 7.38 -0.33
CA VAL A 88 11.49 6.26 -1.26
C VAL A 88 12.29 6.55 -2.54
N GLU A 89 12.84 5.51 -3.18
CA GLU A 89 13.50 5.65 -4.48
C GLU A 89 12.51 6.10 -5.56
N PRO A 90 12.86 7.08 -6.42
CA PRO A 90 11.97 7.53 -7.50
C PRO A 90 11.48 6.40 -8.40
N GLU A 91 12.36 5.45 -8.73
CA GLU A 91 12.03 4.26 -9.52
C GLU A 91 10.96 3.40 -8.86
N ALA A 92 11.08 3.19 -7.55
CA ALA A 92 10.13 2.38 -6.78
C ALA A 92 8.76 3.07 -6.73
N GLY A 93 8.73 4.37 -6.45
CA GLY A 93 7.50 5.16 -6.48
C GLY A 93 6.84 5.15 -7.86
N LEU A 94 7.61 5.33 -8.92
CA LEU A 94 7.13 5.32 -10.30
C LEU A 94 6.56 3.94 -10.69
N PHE A 95 7.22 2.86 -10.28
CA PHE A 95 6.73 1.50 -10.51
C PHE A 95 5.35 1.30 -9.86
N ILE A 96 5.22 1.60 -8.57
CA ILE A 96 3.95 1.48 -7.84
C ILE A 96 2.86 2.34 -8.49
N LEU A 97 3.18 3.58 -8.87
CA LEU A 97 2.24 4.48 -9.52
C LEU A 97 1.77 3.95 -10.89
N LYS A 98 2.69 3.41 -11.70
CA LYS A 98 2.35 2.79 -13.00
C LYS A 98 1.47 1.56 -12.81
N SER A 99 1.76 0.73 -11.81
CA SER A 99 0.96 -0.45 -11.47
C SER A 99 -0.45 -0.07 -11.03
N ALA A 100 -0.62 1.04 -10.30
CA ALA A 100 -1.93 1.51 -9.85
C ALA A 100 -2.82 2.07 -10.97
N PHE A 101 -2.25 2.84 -11.91
CA PHE A 101 -3.04 3.67 -12.84
C PHE A 101 -2.81 3.41 -14.33
N LYS A 102 -1.60 2.97 -14.72
CA LYS A 102 -1.21 2.93 -16.14
C LYS A 102 -1.38 1.55 -16.75
N SER A 103 -1.05 0.51 -16.01
CA SER A 103 -1.22 -0.86 -16.46
C SER A 103 -2.66 -1.31 -16.20
N LYS A 104 -3.39 -1.72 -17.24
CA LYS A 104 -4.70 -2.35 -17.06
C LYS A 104 -4.46 -3.71 -16.43
N GLN A 105 -4.81 -3.86 -15.15
CA GLN A 105 -4.60 -5.08 -14.38
C GLN A 105 -5.90 -5.85 -14.24
N ASN A 106 -5.78 -7.18 -14.18
CA ASN A 106 -6.87 -8.07 -13.79
C ASN A 106 -7.29 -7.74 -12.35
N THR A 107 -8.58 -7.94 -12.04
CA THR A 107 -9.07 -7.68 -10.68
C THR A 107 -8.42 -8.65 -9.69
N LEU A 108 -8.11 -8.20 -8.46
CA LEU A 108 -7.48 -9.06 -7.46
C LEU A 108 -8.32 -10.32 -7.15
N SER A 109 -9.64 -10.23 -7.30
CA SER A 109 -10.59 -11.35 -7.21
C SER A 109 -10.31 -12.48 -8.20
N GLU A 110 -9.64 -12.22 -9.32
CA GLU A 110 -9.27 -13.23 -10.31
C GLU A 110 -7.98 -13.98 -9.96
N ILE A 111 -7.16 -13.43 -9.05
CA ILE A 111 -5.81 -13.94 -8.72
C ILE A 111 -5.77 -14.52 -7.30
N VAL A 112 -6.54 -13.94 -6.39
CA VAL A 112 -6.73 -14.41 -5.02
C VAL A 112 -8.23 -14.47 -4.79
N PRO A 113 -8.82 -15.66 -4.56
CA PRO A 113 -10.17 -15.71 -4.02
C PRO A 113 -10.11 -14.97 -2.69
N LEU A 114 -10.65 -13.74 -2.63
CA LEU A 114 -10.84 -13.09 -1.35
C LEU A 114 -11.62 -14.07 -0.50
N ALA A 115 -11.07 -14.46 0.66
CA ALA A 115 -11.80 -15.15 1.71
C ALA A 115 -12.80 -14.19 2.37
N ILE A 116 -13.66 -13.60 1.55
CA ILE A 116 -14.94 -13.00 1.90
C ILE A 116 -15.85 -13.36 0.71
N ASN A 117 -16.10 -14.66 0.53
CA ASN A 117 -17.39 -15.07 0.00
C ASN A 117 -18.40 -14.71 1.08
N LYS A 118 -19.06 -13.55 0.96
CA LYS A 118 -20.42 -13.41 1.53
C LYS A 118 -21.36 -14.24 0.66
N ASN A 119 -21.18 -15.55 0.74
CA ASN A 119 -22.05 -16.58 0.18
C ASN A 119 -21.84 -17.84 1.05
N GLU A 120 -21.93 -17.68 2.36
CA GLU A 120 -22.46 -18.74 3.20
C GLU A 120 -23.79 -18.23 3.76
N ASP A 121 -24.77 -19.10 3.62
CA ASP A 121 -26.15 -18.95 4.00
C ASP A 121 -26.23 -19.29 5.50
N ASP A 122 -25.73 -18.39 6.36
CA ASP A 122 -25.91 -18.49 7.80
C ASP A 122 -27.31 -18.00 8.19
N GLY A 123 -28.31 -18.79 7.79
CA GLY A 123 -29.53 -19.11 8.53
C GLY A 123 -30.19 -18.04 9.41
N LEU A 124 -30.24 -16.78 8.98
CA LEU A 124 -31.08 -15.76 9.61
C LEU A 124 -32.44 -15.70 8.89
N PRO A 125 -33.57 -15.68 9.63
CA PRO A 125 -34.87 -15.73 9.00
C PRO A 125 -35.11 -14.46 8.16
N PRO A 126 -35.87 -14.56 7.05
CA PRO A 126 -36.06 -13.44 6.14
C PRO A 126 -36.93 -12.39 6.83
N THR A 127 -36.34 -11.26 7.21
CA THR A 127 -37.11 -10.10 7.65
C THR A 127 -37.77 -9.46 6.43
N SER A 128 -39.06 -9.69 6.34
CA SER A 128 -40.00 -9.11 5.39
C SER A 128 -39.93 -7.59 5.32
N LYS A 129 -39.93 -7.09 4.08
CA LYS A 129 -40.59 -5.88 3.56
C LYS A 129 -40.44 -4.52 4.29
N GLU A 130 -40.20 -3.54 3.41
CA GLU A 130 -40.64 -2.14 3.43
C GLU A 130 -39.75 -1.07 4.09
N VAL A 131 -39.23 -0.21 3.19
CA VAL A 131 -39.34 1.25 3.19
C VAL A 131 -39.24 1.94 4.56
N GLY A 132 -38.13 2.63 4.78
CA GLY A 132 -37.99 3.53 5.93
C GLY A 132 -36.81 4.47 5.77
N ILE A 133 -37.09 5.76 5.82
CA ILE A 133 -36.17 6.88 5.65
C ILE A 133 -35.16 6.96 6.82
N ARG A 134 -33.97 7.50 6.49
CA ARG A 134 -32.79 7.96 7.27
C ARG A 134 -32.98 8.30 8.77
N PRO A 135 -31.88 8.43 9.54
CA PRO A 135 -31.39 9.82 9.69
C PRO A 135 -29.86 9.96 9.68
N THR A 136 -29.43 11.00 8.97
CA THR A 136 -28.27 11.83 9.31
C THR A 136 -28.44 12.35 10.74
N ILE A 137 -27.44 12.21 11.61
CA ILE A 137 -27.27 13.05 12.80
C ILE A 137 -25.77 13.31 13.02
N LEU A 138 -25.45 14.61 12.94
CA LEU A 138 -24.36 15.40 13.54
C LEU A 138 -22.91 14.92 13.40
#